data_AF-A0A430VFZ5-F1
#
_entry.id   AF-A0A430VFZ5-F1
#
_cell.length_a   1.000
_cell.length_b   1.000
_cell.length_c   1.000
_cell.angle_alpha   90.00
_cell.angle_beta   90.00
_cell.angle_gamma   90.00
#
_symmetry.space_group_name_H-M   'P 1'
#
loop_
_entity.id
_entity.type
_entity.pdbx_description
1 polymer ?
#
loop_
_entity_poly.entity_id
_entity_poly.type
_entity_poly.pdbx_seq_one_letter_code
_entity_poly.pdbx_strand_id
1 'polypeptide(L)'
;MTRYKNVPVDPSQPTYQDVYTPILVIQPPRDMVFLVDPQEKLVLKLYDGDGNEFPDDTKLRISLQGAGAESFPVPIGKAVYGPWKRLPYTDQIDNRKNSSLVVYFPSLGRRPFAIREGEKLLVEVNARVAIDWDANNPGISMFAIDLDILTLAEAQRRAAVLGRALAGRMGR
;
A
#
# COMPACT_ATOMS: atom_id res chain seq x y z
N MET A 1 -4.53 -25.11 -7.30
CA MET A 1 -3.49 -24.72 -6.34
C MET A 1 -2.24 -24.39 -7.11
N THR A 2 -1.96 -23.11 -7.34
CA THR A 2 -0.75 -22.67 -8.05
C THR A 2 0.29 -22.33 -6.98
N ARG A 3 1.27 -23.21 -6.77
CA ARG A 3 2.39 -22.97 -5.85
C ARG A 3 3.35 -21.99 -6.50
N TYR A 4 3.56 -20.83 -5.89
CA TYR A 4 4.66 -19.94 -6.27
C TYR A 4 5.96 -20.63 -5.83
N LYS A 5 6.81 -20.93 -6.82
CA LYS A 5 8.08 -21.62 -6.61
C LYS A 5 9.10 -20.57 -6.19
N ASN A 6 9.75 -20.75 -5.03
CA ASN A 6 10.91 -19.94 -4.64
C ASN A 6 11.91 -19.94 -5.80
N VAL A 7 12.09 -18.78 -6.43
CA VAL A 7 13.06 -18.61 -7.51
C VAL A 7 14.41 -18.39 -6.83
N PRO A 8 15.40 -19.28 -7.01
CA PRO A 8 16.74 -19.07 -6.48
C PRO A 8 17.33 -17.81 -7.10
N VAL A 9 17.83 -16.90 -6.27
CA VAL A 9 18.55 -15.70 -6.73
C VAL A 9 19.92 -16.16 -7.24
N ASP A 10 20.12 -16.11 -8.56
CA ASP A 10 21.40 -16.41 -9.21
C ASP A 10 22.37 -15.23 -8.98
N PRO A 11 23.53 -15.45 -8.32
CA PRO A 11 24.49 -14.38 -8.00
C PRO A 11 25.19 -13.79 -9.23
N SER A 12 25.05 -14.40 -10.40
CA SER A 12 25.55 -13.89 -11.69
C SER A 12 24.52 -13.03 -12.45
N GLN A 13 23.27 -12.97 -11.98
CA GLN A 13 22.27 -12.09 -12.58
C GLN A 13 22.57 -10.62 -12.25
N PRO A 14 22.39 -9.71 -13.21
CA PRO A 14 22.51 -8.29 -12.94
C PRO A 14 21.59 -7.96 -11.76
N THR A 15 22.11 -7.25 -10.76
CA THR A 15 21.29 -6.75 -9.66
C THR A 15 20.17 -5.93 -10.27
N TYR A 16 18.95 -6.45 -10.24
CA TYR A 16 17.77 -5.76 -10.74
C TYR A 16 17.46 -4.60 -9.78
N GLN A 17 18.20 -3.49 -9.91
CA GLN A 17 18.24 -2.40 -8.93
C GLN A 17 16.89 -1.67 -8.75
N ASP A 18 15.88 -1.93 -9.60
CA ASP A 18 14.55 -1.31 -9.50
C ASP A 18 13.38 -2.29 -9.75
N VAL A 19 13.54 -3.59 -9.46
CA VAL A 19 12.38 -4.51 -9.43
C VAL A 19 11.62 -4.36 -8.12
N TYR A 20 10.34 -4.00 -8.22
CA TYR A 20 9.44 -3.94 -7.09
C TYR A 20 8.56 -5.18 -7.10
N THR A 21 8.46 -5.83 -5.94
CA THR A 21 7.64 -7.03 -5.75
C THR A 21 6.42 -6.64 -4.92
N PRO A 22 5.18 -6.95 -5.35
CA PRO A 22 4.00 -6.76 -4.53
C PRO A 22 4.07 -7.59 -3.24
N ILE A 23 3.83 -6.92 -2.13
CA ILE A 23 3.87 -7.47 -0.77
C ILE A 23 2.47 -7.48 -0.16
N LEU A 24 1.62 -6.57 -0.60
CA LEU A 24 0.22 -6.56 -0.23
C LEU A 24 -0.62 -6.16 -1.42
N VAL A 25 -1.73 -6.86 -1.57
CA VAL A 25 -2.77 -6.56 -2.54
C VAL A 25 -4.05 -6.27 -1.77
N ILE A 26 -4.50 -5.02 -1.81
CA ILE A 26 -5.77 -4.60 -1.24
C ILE A 26 -6.75 -4.45 -2.39
N GLN A 27 -7.85 -5.20 -2.32
CA GLN A 27 -8.90 -5.17 -3.33
C GLN A 27 -10.26 -5.06 -2.62
N PRO A 28 -11.11 -4.08 -2.99
CA PRO A 28 -12.47 -4.01 -2.49
C PRO A 28 -13.26 -5.26 -2.90
N PRO A 29 -14.08 -5.81 -1.98
CA PRO A 29 -15.11 -6.78 -2.34
C PRO A 29 -16.09 -6.20 -3.37
N ARG A 30 -16.89 -7.09 -3.96
CA ARG A 30 -17.95 -6.71 -4.88
C ARG A 30 -18.89 -5.68 -4.25
N ASP A 31 -19.31 -4.69 -5.04
CA ASP A 31 -20.21 -3.60 -4.62
C ASP A 31 -19.69 -2.75 -3.44
N MET A 32 -18.39 -2.78 -3.17
CA MET A 32 -17.72 -1.94 -2.17
C MET A 32 -16.69 -1.00 -2.80
N VAL A 33 -16.42 0.09 -2.08
CA VAL A 33 -15.43 1.10 -2.41
C VAL A 33 -14.60 1.36 -1.15
N PHE A 34 -13.28 1.31 -1.29
CA PHE A 34 -12.38 1.75 -0.22
C PHE A 34 -11.95 3.18 -0.51
N LEU A 35 -12.16 4.08 0.44
CA LEU A 35 -11.59 5.41 0.42
C LEU A 35 -10.28 5.39 1.20
N VAL A 36 -9.23 5.88 0.55
CA VAL A 36 -7.90 6.01 1.13
C VAL A 36 -7.61 7.50 1.28
N ASP A 37 -7.40 7.95 2.51
CA ASP A 37 -6.82 9.25 2.75
C ASP A 37 -5.28 9.11 2.76
N PRO A 38 -4.55 9.77 1.84
CA PRO A 38 -3.08 9.70 1.80
C PRO A 38 -2.39 10.27 3.04
N GLN A 39 -3.12 10.90 3.96
CA GLN A 39 -2.62 11.32 5.26
C GLN A 39 -2.63 10.20 6.30
N GLU A 40 -3.38 9.12 6.05
CA GLU A 40 -3.43 7.97 6.94
C GLU A 40 -2.07 7.30 7.07
N LYS A 41 -1.85 6.77 8.26
CA LYS A 41 -0.55 6.20 8.63
C LYS A 41 -0.53 4.74 8.22
N LEU A 42 0.42 4.43 7.35
CA LEU A 42 0.78 3.05 7.09
C LEU A 42 1.54 2.51 8.29
N VAL A 43 1.08 1.42 8.87
CA VAL A 43 1.80 0.63 9.88
C VAL A 43 2.42 -0.57 9.19
N LEU A 44 3.71 -0.80 9.44
CA LEU A 44 4.49 -1.78 8.71
C LEU A 44 5.62 -2.37 9.55
N LYS A 45 5.70 -3.70 9.58
CA LYS A 45 6.87 -4.47 10.00
C LYS A 45 7.13 -5.57 8.99
N LEU A 46 8.34 -5.64 8.45
CA LEU A 46 8.70 -6.57 7.39
C LEU A 46 9.88 -7.44 7.84
N TYR A 47 9.72 -8.75 7.70
CA TYR A 47 10.74 -9.74 8.04
C TYR A 47 11.02 -10.65 6.84
N ASP A 48 12.29 -11.04 6.68
CA ASP A 48 12.71 -12.00 5.66
C ASP A 48 12.51 -13.46 6.13
N GLY A 49 12.83 -14.42 5.25
CA GLY A 49 12.72 -15.84 5.57
C GLY A 49 13.61 -16.32 6.72
N ASP A 50 14.65 -15.55 7.06
CA ASP A 50 15.54 -15.84 8.18
C ASP A 50 15.07 -15.18 9.49
N GLY A 51 13.96 -14.42 9.46
CA GLY A 51 13.42 -13.70 10.62
C GLY A 51 14.11 -12.38 10.90
N ASN A 52 14.96 -11.89 9.99
CA ASN A 52 15.57 -10.57 10.13
C ASN A 52 14.62 -9.50 9.60
N GLU A 53 14.56 -8.38 10.31
CA GLU A 53 13.80 -7.23 9.83
C GLU A 53 14.48 -6.60 8.62
N PHE A 54 13.68 -6.23 7.62
CA PHE A 54 14.13 -5.71 6.33
C PHE A 54 15.18 -4.58 6.47
N PRO A 55 16.11 -4.43 5.51
CA PRO A 55 17.07 -3.32 5.49
C PRO A 55 16.37 -1.96 5.55
N ASP A 56 16.98 -0.99 6.24
CA ASP A 56 16.42 0.35 6.42
C ASP A 56 16.35 1.16 5.10
N ASP A 57 17.19 0.82 4.13
CA ASP A 57 17.20 1.37 2.77
C ASP A 57 16.16 0.74 1.83
N THR A 58 15.35 -0.21 2.31
CA THR A 58 14.26 -0.81 1.52
C THR A 58 13.32 0.28 0.98
N LYS A 59 13.13 0.30 -0.33
CA LYS A 59 12.20 1.23 -0.98
C LYS A 59 10.79 0.63 -0.97
N LEU A 60 9.83 1.44 -0.59
CA LEU A 60 8.40 1.13 -0.65
C LEU A 60 7.77 1.89 -1.79
N ARG A 61 6.87 1.24 -2.52
CA ARG A 61 6.04 1.85 -3.56
C ARG A 61 4.59 1.48 -3.34
N ILE A 62 3.71 2.46 -3.50
CA ILE A 62 2.27 2.24 -3.54
C ILE A 62 1.81 2.48 -4.97
N SER A 63 1.13 1.50 -5.54
CA SER A 63 0.63 1.55 -6.90
C SER A 63 -0.86 1.26 -6.96
N LEU A 64 -1.56 1.92 -7.88
CA LEU A 64 -2.95 1.61 -8.20
C LEU A 64 -2.99 0.83 -9.51
N GLN A 65 -3.62 -0.33 -9.50
CA GLN A 65 -3.89 -1.11 -10.70
C GLN A 65 -5.38 -1.00 -11.02
N GLY A 66 -5.70 -0.64 -12.25
CA GLY A 66 -7.08 -0.52 -12.73
C GLY A 66 -7.75 -1.89 -12.89
N ALA A 67 -9.06 -1.86 -13.15
CA ALA A 67 -9.81 -3.07 -13.45
C ALA A 67 -9.43 -3.65 -14.82
N GLY A 68 -9.24 -4.97 -14.88
CA GLY A 68 -8.94 -5.71 -16.10
C GLY A 68 -7.60 -6.46 -16.05
N ALA A 69 -7.52 -7.58 -16.77
CA ALA A 69 -6.34 -8.46 -16.77
C ALA A 69 -5.07 -7.77 -17.31
N GLU A 70 -5.23 -6.82 -18.21
CA GLU A 70 -4.14 -6.08 -18.89
C GLU A 70 -3.77 -4.76 -18.19
N SER A 71 -4.38 -4.44 -17.04
CA SER A 71 -4.09 -3.18 -16.37
C SER A 71 -2.71 -3.24 -15.71
N PHE A 72 -1.82 -2.33 -16.08
CA PHE A 72 -0.52 -2.18 -15.43
C PHE A 72 -0.64 -1.33 -14.16
N PRO A 73 0.05 -1.70 -13.06
CA PRO A 73 0.13 -0.87 -11.87
C PRO A 73 0.75 0.50 -12.17
N VAL A 74 0.08 1.56 -11.73
CA VAL A 74 0.57 2.93 -11.82
C VAL A 74 1.07 3.38 -10.45
N PRO A 75 2.35 3.75 -10.30
CA PRO A 75 2.87 4.26 -9.04
C PRO A 75 2.18 5.56 -8.62
N ILE A 76 1.63 5.58 -7.41
CA ILE A 76 0.97 6.76 -6.83
C ILE A 76 1.65 7.24 -5.55
N GLY A 77 2.45 6.39 -4.88
CA GLY A 77 3.13 6.70 -3.63
C GLY A 77 4.51 6.06 -3.52
N LYS A 78 5.38 6.67 -2.71
CA LYS A 78 6.73 6.15 -2.41
C LYS A 78 7.14 6.45 -0.97
N ALA A 79 7.94 5.56 -0.39
CA ALA A 79 8.58 5.74 0.91
C ALA A 79 9.88 4.91 1.01
N VAL A 80 10.60 5.07 2.12
CA VAL A 80 11.76 4.24 2.49
C VAL A 80 11.46 3.62 3.85
N TYR A 81 11.81 2.35 4.07
CA TYR A 81 11.39 1.58 5.24
C TYR A 81 12.02 2.02 6.58
N GLY A 82 13.20 2.65 6.55
CA GLY A 82 13.97 3.00 7.76
C GLY A 82 13.18 3.63 8.92
N PRO A 83 12.26 4.59 8.71
CA PRO A 83 11.40 5.12 9.76
C PRO A 83 10.52 4.05 10.45
N TRP A 84 9.95 3.12 9.69
CA TRP A 84 9.17 1.99 10.23
C TRP A 84 10.05 1.02 11.00
N LYS A 85 11.26 0.74 10.51
CA LYS A 85 12.22 -0.12 11.22
C LYS A 85 12.53 0.42 12.62
N ARG A 86 12.84 1.71 12.70
CA ARG A 86 13.23 2.38 13.96
C ARG A 86 12.13 2.45 15.00
N LEU A 87 10.86 2.44 14.59
CA LEU A 87 9.73 2.52 15.51
C LEU A 87 9.16 1.12 15.84
N PRO A 88 9.05 0.75 17.12
CA PRO A 88 8.30 -0.43 17.52
C PRO A 88 6.86 -0.38 17.01
N TYR A 89 6.26 -1.53 16.71
CA TYR A 89 4.90 -1.62 16.18
C TYR A 89 3.87 -0.81 17.00
N THR A 90 3.92 -0.91 18.33
CA THR A 90 3.02 -0.18 19.24
C THR A 90 3.12 1.34 19.08
N ASP A 91 4.31 1.86 18.79
CA ASP A 91 4.55 3.29 18.61
C ASP A 91 4.18 3.76 17.19
N GLN A 92 4.10 2.86 16.21
CA GLN A 92 3.58 3.20 14.88
C GLN A 92 2.07 3.46 14.90
N ILE A 93 1.34 2.78 15.80
CA ILE A 93 -0.11 2.96 15.98
C ILE A 93 -0.42 4.23 16.80
N ASP A 94 0.50 4.67 17.67
CA ASP A 94 0.31 5.91 18.44
C ASP A 94 0.54 7.14 17.54
N ASN A 95 -0.55 7.83 17.20
CA ASN A 95 -0.54 9.06 16.39
C ASN A 95 0.35 10.19 16.93
N ARG A 96 0.74 10.14 18.21
CA ARG A 96 1.67 11.12 18.80
C ARG A 96 3.14 10.82 18.49
N LYS A 97 3.45 9.59 18.08
CA LYS A 97 4.81 9.09 17.89
C LYS A 97 5.14 8.74 16.44
N ASN A 98 4.12 8.62 15.58
CA ASN A 98 4.27 8.18 14.19
C ASN A 98 4.48 9.29 13.16
N SER A 99 4.88 10.50 13.60
CA SER A 99 5.05 11.67 12.73
C SER A 99 6.07 11.49 11.60
N SER A 100 7.01 10.56 11.78
CA SER A 100 8.02 10.19 10.77
C SER A 100 7.57 9.14 9.76
N LEU A 101 6.40 8.50 9.98
CA LEU A 101 5.82 7.54 9.06
C LEU A 101 5.05 8.27 7.97
N VAL A 102 5.74 8.55 6.87
CA VAL A 102 5.17 9.32 5.76
C VAL A 102 5.35 8.55 4.46
N VAL A 103 4.23 8.31 3.79
CA VAL A 103 4.23 7.93 2.38
C VAL A 103 3.98 9.17 1.55
N TYR A 104 4.87 9.44 0.59
CA TYR A 104 4.75 10.59 -0.27
C TYR A 104 3.96 10.22 -1.54
N PHE A 105 2.84 10.90 -1.76
CA PHE A 105 1.94 10.70 -2.91
C PHE A 105 2.04 11.87 -3.92
N PRO A 106 3.05 11.89 -4.81
CA PRO A 106 3.28 13.01 -5.72
C PRO A 106 2.12 13.27 -6.67
N SER A 107 1.48 12.22 -7.17
CA SER A 107 0.41 12.32 -8.17
C SER A 107 -0.94 12.74 -7.60
N LEU A 108 -1.12 12.65 -6.27
CA LEU A 108 -2.41 12.89 -5.62
C LEU A 108 -2.48 14.20 -4.82
N GLY A 109 -1.35 14.85 -4.54
CA GLY A 109 -1.34 16.16 -3.87
C GLY A 109 -2.12 16.20 -2.55
N ARG A 110 -2.02 15.12 -1.74
CA ARG A 110 -2.76 14.87 -0.48
C ARG A 110 -4.28 14.69 -0.60
N ARG A 111 -4.80 14.51 -1.81
CA ARG A 111 -6.24 14.27 -1.99
C ARG A 111 -6.59 12.81 -1.72
N PRO A 112 -7.66 12.53 -0.96
CA PRO A 112 -8.21 11.19 -0.85
C PRO A 112 -8.53 10.60 -2.22
N PHE A 113 -8.36 9.29 -2.35
CA PHE A 113 -8.67 8.56 -3.57
C PHE A 113 -9.50 7.32 -3.23
N ALA A 114 -10.25 6.84 -4.22
CA ALA A 114 -11.09 5.66 -4.09
C ALA A 114 -10.46 4.49 -4.83
N ILE A 115 -10.56 3.31 -4.24
CA ILE A 115 -10.32 2.02 -4.89
C ILE A 115 -11.70 1.39 -5.09
N ARG A 116 -12.04 1.07 -6.33
CA ARG A 116 -13.33 0.50 -6.72
C ARG A 116 -13.24 -1.00 -6.95
N GLU A 117 -14.40 -1.63 -7.11
CA GLU A 117 -14.48 -3.03 -7.54
C GLU A 117 -13.60 -3.28 -8.78
N GLY A 118 -12.79 -4.33 -8.73
CA GLY A 118 -11.86 -4.72 -9.79
C GLY A 118 -10.53 -3.96 -9.79
N GLU A 119 -10.43 -2.82 -9.11
CA GLU A 119 -9.17 -2.10 -8.90
C GLU A 119 -8.40 -2.70 -7.72
N LYS A 120 -7.08 -2.50 -7.70
CA LYS A 120 -6.20 -2.98 -6.63
C LYS A 120 -5.25 -1.89 -6.19
N LEU A 121 -5.10 -1.75 -4.88
CA LEU A 121 -3.98 -1.03 -4.28
C LEU A 121 -2.89 -2.03 -3.96
N LEU A 122 -1.71 -1.80 -4.53
CA LEU A 122 -0.54 -2.61 -4.32
C LEU A 122 0.42 -1.87 -3.41
N VAL A 123 0.89 -2.53 -2.36
CA VAL A 123 2.14 -2.13 -1.69
C VAL A 123 3.23 -3.04 -2.19
N GLU A 124 4.30 -2.44 -2.66
CA GLU A 124 5.41 -3.13 -3.30
C GLU A 124 6.72 -2.72 -2.64
N VAL A 125 7.67 -3.63 -2.63
CA VAL A 125 9.01 -3.38 -2.07
C VAL A 125 10.10 -3.66 -3.08
N ASN A 126 11.14 -2.85 -3.02
CA ASN A 126 12.43 -3.15 -3.63
C ASN A 126 13.44 -3.26 -2.48
N ALA A 127 13.85 -4.51 -2.21
CA ALA A 127 14.78 -4.87 -1.15
C ALA A 127 15.78 -5.90 -1.68
N ARG A 128 16.94 -5.99 -1.03
CA ARG A 128 17.98 -6.99 -1.36
C ARG A 128 17.74 -8.34 -0.68
N VAL A 129 16.58 -8.52 -0.08
CA VAL A 129 16.16 -9.72 0.65
C VAL A 129 14.84 -10.22 0.07
N ALA A 130 14.61 -11.52 0.14
CA ALA A 130 13.33 -12.12 -0.23
C ALA A 130 12.35 -11.99 0.94
N ILE A 131 11.08 -11.72 0.63
CA ILE A 131 10.00 -11.83 1.62
C ILE A 131 9.61 -13.30 1.71
N ASP A 132 9.50 -13.80 2.92
CA ASP A 132 8.84 -15.07 3.18
C ASP A 132 7.47 -14.82 3.81
N TRP A 133 6.42 -15.12 3.05
CA TRP A 133 5.03 -15.06 3.52
C TRP A 133 4.56 -16.36 4.15
N ASP A 134 5.24 -17.48 3.85
CA ASP A 134 4.81 -18.84 4.16
C ASP A 134 5.55 -19.42 5.37
N ALA A 135 6.70 -18.86 5.74
CA ALA A 135 7.33 -19.16 7.02
C ALA A 135 6.42 -18.69 8.15
N ASN A 136 6.07 -19.63 9.04
CA ASN A 136 5.58 -19.34 10.39
C ASN A 136 6.71 -18.65 11.19
N ASN A 137 7.04 -17.44 10.78
CA ASN A 137 8.05 -16.61 11.41
C ASN A 137 7.40 -15.97 12.63
N PRO A 138 7.99 -16.04 13.84
CA PRO A 138 7.48 -15.32 14.99
C PRO A 138 7.45 -13.79 14.76
N GLY A 139 8.26 -13.29 13.82
CA GLY A 139 8.11 -11.97 13.21
C GLY A 139 7.12 -12.01 12.05
N ILE A 140 5.82 -12.07 12.34
CA ILE A 140 4.79 -11.94 11.30
C ILE A 140 4.97 -10.57 10.67
N SER A 141 5.20 -10.51 9.36
CA SER A 141 5.17 -9.23 8.65
C SER A 141 3.81 -8.59 8.87
N MET A 142 3.78 -7.43 9.56
CA MET A 142 2.55 -6.74 9.93
C MET A 142 2.29 -5.61 8.96
N PHE A 143 1.06 -5.51 8.50
CA PHE A 143 0.60 -4.40 7.68
C PHE A 143 -0.75 -3.93 8.19
N ALA A 144 -0.88 -2.64 8.47
CA ALA A 144 -2.18 -2.03 8.71
C ALA A 144 -2.27 -0.65 8.04
N ILE A 145 -3.41 -0.38 7.44
CA ILE A 145 -3.78 0.91 6.86
C ILE A 145 -5.24 1.15 7.23
N ASP A 146 -5.56 2.37 7.66
CA ASP A 146 -6.94 2.74 7.90
C ASP A 146 -7.64 3.01 6.56
N LEU A 147 -8.82 2.44 6.39
CA LEU A 147 -9.60 2.48 5.15
C LEU A 147 -11.05 2.76 5.47
N ASP A 148 -11.59 3.80 4.87
CA ASP A 148 -13.02 4.08 4.90
C ASP A 148 -13.72 3.13 3.92
N ILE A 149 -14.44 2.14 4.45
CA ILE A 149 -15.17 1.16 3.65
C ILE A 149 -16.60 1.64 3.42
N LEU A 150 -16.97 1.80 2.15
CA LEU A 150 -18.31 2.20 1.74
C LEU A 150 -18.92 1.16 0.81
N THR A 151 -20.25 1.02 0.86
CA THR A 151 -20.96 0.40 -0.26
C THR A 151 -20.89 1.30 -1.49
N LEU A 152 -20.97 0.72 -2.69
CA LEU A 152 -20.99 1.49 -3.94
C LEU A 152 -22.12 2.52 -3.94
N ALA A 153 -23.29 2.14 -3.41
CA ALA A 153 -24.44 3.04 -3.30
C ALA A 153 -24.17 4.24 -2.38
N GLU A 154 -23.46 4.05 -1.26
CA GLU A 154 -23.06 5.15 -0.38
C GLU A 154 -22.02 6.06 -1.02
N ALA A 155 -21.02 5.47 -1.68
CA ALA A 155 -20.00 6.22 -2.41
C ALA A 155 -20.64 7.12 -3.49
N GLN A 156 -21.58 6.57 -4.27
CA GLN A 156 -22.33 7.32 -5.28
C GLN A 156 -23.19 8.44 -4.66
N ARG A 157 -23.89 8.16 -3.56
CA ARG A 157 -24.67 9.18 -2.83
C ARG A 157 -23.80 10.33 -2.35
N ARG A 158 -22.65 10.03 -1.73
CA ARG A 158 -21.69 11.04 -1.25
C ARG A 158 -21.14 11.88 -2.40
N ALA A 159 -20.76 11.25 -3.51
CA ALA A 159 -20.28 11.95 -4.70
C ALA A 159 -21.35 12.90 -5.28
N ALA A 160 -22.62 12.48 -5.34
CA ALA A 160 -23.71 13.30 -5.84
C ALA A 160 -23.98 14.54 -4.97
N VAL A 161 -23.92 14.40 -3.64
CA VAL A 161 -24.07 15.52 -2.69
C VAL A 161 -22.93 16.53 -2.87
N LEU A 162 -21.68 16.06 -2.96
CA LEU A 162 -20.52 16.92 -3.18
C LEU A 162 -20.60 17.66 -4.53
N GLY A 163 -21.01 16.97 -5.61
CA GLY A 163 -21.18 17.59 -6.92
C GLY A 163 -22.21 18.71 -6.91
N ARG A 164 -23.35 18.52 -6.24
CA ARG A 164 -24.38 19.57 -6.09
C ARG A 164 -23.89 20.75 -5.26
N ALA A 165 -23.16 20.51 -4.18
CA ALA A 165 -22.60 21.58 -3.35
C ALA A 165 -21.57 22.43 -4.11
N LEU A 166 -20.75 21.82 -4.96
CA LEU A 166 -19.79 22.51 -5.81
C LEU A 166 -20.47 23.32 -6.91
N ALA A 167 -21.50 22.76 -7.56
CA ALA A 167 -22.28 23.48 -8.57
C ALA A 167 -23.01 24.70 -7.98
N GLY A 168 -23.58 24.57 -6.77
CA GLY A 168 -24.22 25.68 -6.06
C GLY A 168 -23.26 26.79 -5.60
N ARG A 169 -21.96 26.49 -5.49
CA ARG A 169 -20.91 27.47 -5.13
C ARG A 169 -20.34 28.22 -6.34
N MET A 170 -20.35 27.61 -7.53
CA MET A 170 -19.90 28.25 -8.78
C MET A 170 -20.99 29.07 -9.48
N GLY A 171 -22.26 28.89 -9.10
CA GLY A 171 -23.39 29.68 -9.58
C GLY A 171 -23.71 30.92 -8.73
N ARG A 172 -22.81 31.35 -7.84
CA ARG A 172 -22.91 32.59 -7.05
C ARG A 172 -21.72 33.50 -7.32
#